data_AF-A0A0Q9P5T6-F1
#
_entry.id   AF-A0A0Q9P5T6-F1
#
_cell.length_a   1.000
_cell.length_b   1.000
_cell.length_c   1.000
_cell.angle_alpha   90.00
_cell.angle_beta   90.00
_cell.angle_gamma   90.00
#
_symmetry.space_group_name_H-M   'P 1'
#
loop_
_entity.id
_entity.type
_entity.pdbx_description
1 polymer ?
#
loop_
_entity_poly.entity_id
_entity_poly.type
_entity_poly.pdbx_seq_one_letter_code
_entity_poly.pdbx_strand_id
1 'polypeptide(L)'
;MSSAASPAFRRNGLAWMVLLLAALAGATWWWAIGRPVALPDAPSARIACVSYAPFRQAGETPLDANAYISPERIDADLRALSQRFDCVRTYSQGQGLSAVPGIAERYGMKVLLGIWLGGDAKANAQQVALGIATANKYPQVLRGVIVGNEVLLRGELSSAQLAGYLGQVRAAVHVPVTYADVWEFWLRHPELAGSVDYLTIHILPYWEDQPVPPERAVQHVAAVYAQVQQAFPGRRVMIGETGWPSAGRPRQAASASVVNEARYLREFLRYAATVHMPYNVIEAFDQPWKRAQEGTVGGYWGIFDVQARPKFAMQGPVTEEPRWWAGWLAGAGGAALFALVGAWRRRWHGGRGWSALALAGAASGCALAWQYRQMLYACRDGWEWAVSFAACALALFTALRLARWIAARLAGVAAPTAPPRWLRLGWLFGLAFYGLLLVVDGRYRDFPLGLFLLPCVGYALLGWLGDRRASTMPLLEERFLAPWLPLLAATVLVQEAGLTAVAWLWLGVNLLLAVPVLVDWWRARRLQAQQA
;
A
#
# COMPACT_ATOMS: atom_id res chain seq x y z
N MET A 1 2.44 33.10 -45.38
CA MET A 1 3.48 32.04 -45.30
C MET A 1 3.66 31.68 -43.84
N SER A 2 3.16 30.50 -43.44
CA SER A 2 3.24 30.04 -42.04
C SER A 2 4.71 29.76 -41.68
N SER A 3 5.22 30.45 -40.66
CA SER A 3 6.56 30.24 -40.11
C SER A 3 6.60 28.89 -39.38
N ALA A 4 6.76 27.80 -40.12
CA ALA A 4 7.00 26.50 -39.53
C ALA A 4 8.37 26.56 -38.81
N ALA A 5 8.34 26.78 -37.49
CA ALA A 5 9.54 26.84 -36.66
C ALA A 5 10.46 25.64 -36.93
N SER A 6 11.77 25.88 -37.01
CA SER A 6 12.76 24.88 -37.41
C SER A 6 12.66 23.60 -36.56
N PRO A 7 12.96 22.41 -37.12
CA PRO A 7 12.85 21.13 -36.40
C PRO A 7 13.63 21.09 -35.09
N ALA A 8 14.72 21.86 -34.96
CA ALA A 8 15.50 21.99 -33.74
C ALA A 8 14.79 22.84 -32.68
N PHE A 9 14.13 23.93 -33.07
CA PHE A 9 13.37 24.79 -32.17
C PHE A 9 12.21 24.04 -31.50
N ARG A 10 11.45 23.25 -32.29
CA ARG A 10 10.35 22.41 -31.76
C ARG A 10 10.84 21.34 -30.78
N ARG A 11 11.99 20.73 -31.04
CA ARG A 11 12.57 19.68 -30.17
C ARG A 11 13.01 20.23 -28.81
N ASN A 12 13.68 21.38 -28.82
CA ASN A 12 14.09 22.05 -27.59
C ASN A 12 12.88 22.53 -26.78
N GLY A 13 11.84 23.05 -27.44
CA GLY A 13 10.59 23.43 -26.79
C GLY A 13 9.94 22.27 -26.02
N LEU A 14 9.83 21.08 -26.64
CA LEU A 14 9.28 19.90 -25.96
C LEU A 14 10.12 19.49 -24.75
N ALA A 15 11.46 19.51 -24.87
CA ALA A 15 12.33 19.13 -23.76
C ALA A 15 12.19 20.09 -22.56
N TRP A 16 12.06 21.38 -22.81
CA TRP A 16 11.75 22.36 -21.75
C TRP A 16 10.40 22.09 -21.10
N MET A 17 9.37 21.81 -21.90
CA MET A 17 8.05 21.47 -21.41
C MET A 17 8.08 20.23 -20.52
N VAL A 18 8.77 19.16 -20.91
CA VAL A 18 8.90 17.94 -20.11
C VAL A 18 9.63 18.21 -18.78
N LEU A 19 10.74 18.96 -18.79
CA LEU A 19 11.46 19.31 -17.55
C LEU A 19 10.58 20.14 -16.60
N LEU A 20 9.86 21.13 -17.14
CA LEU A 20 8.96 21.97 -16.36
C LEU A 20 7.80 21.14 -15.79
N LEU A 21 7.15 20.31 -16.60
CA LEU A 21 6.03 19.47 -16.17
C LEU A 21 6.47 18.44 -15.14
N ALA A 22 7.67 17.85 -15.26
CA ALA A 22 8.19 16.92 -14.25
C ALA A 22 8.43 17.60 -12.90
N ALA A 23 9.02 18.81 -12.90
CA ALA A 23 9.24 19.57 -11.67
C ALA A 23 7.92 20.02 -11.04
N LEU A 24 6.99 20.54 -11.85
CA LEU A 24 5.66 20.94 -11.40
C LEU A 24 4.87 19.75 -10.87
N ALA A 25 4.86 18.61 -11.57
CA ALA A 25 4.16 17.40 -11.12
C ALA A 25 4.64 16.93 -9.74
N GLY A 26 5.96 16.95 -9.50
CA GLY A 26 6.50 16.63 -8.17
C GLY A 26 6.05 17.63 -7.11
N ALA A 27 6.15 18.93 -7.39
CA ALA A 27 5.74 19.97 -6.45
C ALA A 27 4.23 19.96 -6.16
N THR A 28 3.41 19.79 -7.19
CA THR A 28 1.94 19.76 -7.06
C THR A 28 1.46 18.50 -6.36
N TRP A 29 2.13 17.35 -6.58
CA TRP A 29 1.80 16.11 -5.86
C TRP A 29 2.02 16.28 -4.35
N TRP A 30 3.19 16.79 -3.95
CA TRP A 30 3.48 17.05 -2.53
C TRP A 30 2.51 18.04 -1.92
N TRP A 31 2.23 19.15 -2.62
CA TRP A 31 1.22 20.10 -2.17
C TRP A 31 -0.17 19.46 -2.03
N ALA A 32 -0.59 18.64 -2.99
CA ALA A 32 -1.91 18.03 -3.02
C ALA A 32 -2.14 17.10 -1.82
N ILE A 33 -1.17 16.25 -1.46
CA ILE A 33 -1.28 15.37 -0.27
C ILE A 33 -1.12 16.14 1.05
N GLY A 34 -0.59 17.36 0.98
CA GLY A 34 -0.53 18.28 2.11
C GLY A 34 -1.82 19.03 2.40
N ARG A 35 -2.83 18.94 1.51
CA ARG A 35 -4.08 19.67 1.69
C ARG A 35 -4.97 18.97 2.71
N PRO A 36 -5.52 19.69 3.69
CA PRO A 36 -6.56 19.15 4.55
C PRO A 36 -7.81 18.80 3.74
N VAL A 37 -8.31 17.59 3.93
CA VAL A 37 -9.54 17.07 3.31
C VAL A 37 -10.65 17.11 4.36
N ALA A 38 -11.74 17.80 4.03
CA ALA A 38 -12.94 17.80 4.86
C ALA A 38 -13.65 16.44 4.71
N LEU A 39 -13.88 15.78 5.83
CA LEU A 39 -14.57 14.50 5.94
C LEU A 39 -15.75 14.66 6.90
N PRO A 40 -16.83 13.87 6.76
CA PRO A 40 -17.90 13.88 7.75
C PRO A 40 -17.35 13.48 9.13
N ASP A 41 -17.82 14.14 10.18
CA ASP A 41 -17.41 13.83 11.54
C ASP A 41 -18.04 12.53 12.04
N ALA A 42 -17.27 11.74 12.79
CA ALA A 42 -17.81 10.60 13.52
C ALA A 42 -18.80 11.09 14.59
N PRO A 43 -19.90 10.36 14.83
CA PRO A 43 -20.93 10.77 15.79
C PRO A 43 -20.42 10.76 17.25
N SER A 44 -19.38 9.96 17.53
CA SER A 44 -18.73 9.87 18.82
C SER A 44 -17.24 9.58 18.65
N ALA A 45 -16.44 9.98 19.63
CA ALA A 45 -15.05 9.58 19.73
C ALA A 45 -14.89 8.12 20.24
N ARG A 46 -15.95 7.56 20.85
CA ARG A 46 -16.02 6.18 21.35
C ARG A 46 -16.47 5.22 20.24
N ILE A 47 -15.81 4.07 20.16
CA ILE A 47 -16.08 3.00 19.20
C ILE A 47 -16.44 1.71 19.95
N ALA A 48 -17.41 0.94 19.43
CA ALA A 48 -18.00 -0.18 20.18
C ALA A 48 -17.03 -1.32 20.51
N CYS A 49 -16.25 -1.81 19.54
CA CYS A 49 -15.20 -2.82 19.72
C CYS A 49 -14.07 -2.60 18.70
N VAL A 50 -12.85 -3.05 19.02
CA VAL A 50 -11.70 -3.06 18.11
C VAL A 50 -10.89 -4.36 18.18
N SER A 51 -10.40 -4.83 17.04
CA SER A 51 -9.45 -5.94 16.98
C SER A 51 -8.13 -5.58 17.67
N TYR A 52 -7.73 -6.39 18.64
CA TYR A 52 -6.51 -6.24 19.41
C TYR A 52 -5.59 -7.46 19.22
N ALA A 53 -4.50 -7.23 18.51
CA ALA A 53 -3.34 -8.12 18.46
C ALA A 53 -2.10 -7.32 18.88
N PRO A 54 -1.44 -7.68 20.01
CA PRO A 54 -0.35 -6.89 20.58
C PRO A 54 0.99 -6.94 19.84
N PHE A 55 1.13 -7.74 18.78
CA PHE A 55 2.37 -7.92 18.02
C PHE A 55 2.64 -6.71 17.11
N ARG A 56 3.10 -5.59 17.68
CA ARG A 56 3.25 -4.31 16.96
C ARG A 56 4.69 -3.81 16.89
N GLN A 57 5.62 -4.44 17.61
CA GLN A 57 7.03 -4.05 17.61
C GLN A 57 7.82 -4.82 16.55
N ALA A 58 9.00 -4.30 16.22
CA ALA A 58 9.88 -4.95 15.25
C ALA A 58 10.30 -6.35 15.75
N GLY A 59 10.15 -7.36 14.89
CA GLY A 59 10.47 -8.76 15.21
C GLY A 59 9.36 -9.52 15.92
N GLU A 60 8.30 -8.86 16.38
CA GLU A 60 7.14 -9.55 16.97
C GLU A 60 6.26 -10.14 15.86
N THR A 61 5.79 -11.37 16.05
CA THR A 61 4.82 -12.01 15.16
C THR A 61 4.06 -13.11 15.92
N PRO A 62 2.73 -13.27 15.70
CA PRO A 62 1.99 -14.39 16.26
C PRO A 62 2.41 -15.74 15.64
N LEU A 63 3.16 -15.72 14.52
CA LEU A 63 3.61 -16.93 13.84
C LEU A 63 4.78 -17.62 14.54
N ASP A 64 5.46 -16.92 15.47
CA ASP A 64 6.46 -17.53 16.34
C ASP A 64 5.75 -18.21 17.52
N ALA A 65 5.84 -19.54 17.58
CA ALA A 65 5.24 -20.34 18.64
C ALA A 65 5.75 -19.98 20.05
N ASN A 66 6.94 -19.38 20.14
CA ASN A 66 7.53 -18.94 21.40
C ASN A 66 7.22 -17.47 21.73
N ALA A 67 6.54 -16.74 20.84
CA ALA A 67 6.19 -15.36 21.10
C ALA A 67 5.34 -15.27 22.38
N TYR A 68 5.62 -14.25 23.18
CA TYR A 68 4.91 -14.03 24.42
C TYR A 68 4.79 -12.54 24.68
N ILE A 69 3.57 -12.08 24.89
CA ILE A 69 3.28 -10.70 25.25
C ILE A 69 3.00 -10.65 26.75
N SER A 70 3.75 -9.80 27.46
CA SER A 70 3.62 -9.70 28.89
C SER A 70 2.28 -9.05 29.32
N PRO A 71 1.75 -9.42 30.49
CA PRO A 71 0.57 -8.76 31.06
C PRO A 71 0.72 -7.24 31.20
N GLU A 72 1.93 -6.73 31.46
CA GLU A 72 2.21 -5.30 31.57
C GLU A 72 2.07 -4.58 30.23
N ARG A 73 2.48 -5.22 29.12
CA ARG A 73 2.25 -4.69 27.77
C ARG A 73 0.75 -4.65 27.48
N ILE A 74 0.04 -5.73 27.77
CA ILE A 74 -1.42 -5.80 27.60
C ILE A 74 -2.12 -4.74 28.44
N ASP A 75 -1.70 -4.53 29.68
CA ASP A 75 -2.21 -3.49 30.56
C ASP A 75 -2.03 -2.08 29.99
N ALA A 76 -0.82 -1.76 29.51
CA ALA A 76 -0.53 -0.46 28.90
C ALA A 76 -1.38 -0.22 27.65
N ASP A 77 -1.54 -1.26 26.81
CA ASP A 77 -2.35 -1.18 25.59
C ASP A 77 -3.83 -0.99 25.93
N LEU A 78 -4.39 -1.81 26.82
CA LEU A 78 -5.80 -1.73 27.21
C LEU A 78 -6.13 -0.46 27.99
N ARG A 79 -5.17 0.12 28.74
CA ARG A 79 -5.34 1.46 29.32
C ARG A 79 -5.52 2.54 28.25
N ALA A 80 -4.74 2.48 27.17
CA ALA A 80 -4.87 3.44 26.09
C ALA A 80 -6.17 3.21 25.29
N LEU A 81 -6.48 1.95 24.98
CA LEU A 81 -7.69 1.59 24.23
C LEU A 81 -8.97 1.87 25.02
N SER A 82 -8.97 1.70 26.35
CA SER A 82 -10.16 1.97 27.18
C SER A 82 -10.63 3.41 27.17
N GLN A 83 -9.82 4.36 26.69
CA GLN A 83 -10.23 5.75 26.50
C GLN A 83 -11.15 5.92 25.28
N ARG A 84 -11.02 5.02 24.29
CA ARG A 84 -11.69 5.14 22.98
C ARG A 84 -12.60 3.98 22.63
N PHE A 85 -12.47 2.83 23.28
CA PHE A 85 -13.23 1.63 22.96
C PHE A 85 -13.93 1.08 24.20
N ASP A 86 -15.13 0.53 24.00
CA ASP A 86 -15.85 -0.20 25.04
C ASP A 86 -15.43 -1.68 25.10
N CYS A 87 -14.77 -2.17 24.04
CA CYS A 87 -14.44 -3.57 23.90
C CYS A 87 -13.24 -3.83 23.00
N VAL A 88 -12.55 -4.94 23.26
CA VAL A 88 -11.52 -5.48 22.37
C VAL A 88 -11.90 -6.88 21.90
N ARG A 89 -11.48 -7.24 20.69
CA ARG A 89 -11.53 -8.60 20.16
C ARG A 89 -10.13 -9.19 20.12
N THR A 90 -9.95 -10.40 20.64
CA THR A 90 -8.71 -11.18 20.46
C THR A 90 -8.91 -12.29 19.43
N TYR A 91 -7.81 -12.87 18.95
CA TYR A 91 -7.82 -13.91 17.91
C TYR A 91 -7.46 -15.31 18.43
N SER A 92 -6.61 -15.38 19.45
CA SER A 92 -6.15 -16.62 20.06
C SER A 92 -6.07 -16.45 21.58
N GLN A 93 -5.80 -17.54 22.28
CA GLN A 93 -5.63 -17.57 23.73
C GLN A 93 -4.17 -17.80 24.16
N GLY A 94 -3.30 -18.19 23.22
CA GLY A 94 -1.89 -18.43 23.47
C GLY A 94 -1.07 -17.14 23.65
N GLN A 95 0.24 -17.28 23.82
CA GLN A 95 1.22 -16.17 23.74
C GLN A 95 0.93 -15.01 24.71
N GLY A 96 0.28 -15.28 25.84
CA GLY A 96 -0.08 -14.30 26.88
C GLY A 96 -1.49 -13.72 26.77
N LEU A 97 -2.23 -13.98 25.68
CA LEU A 97 -3.53 -13.35 25.42
C LEU A 97 -4.67 -13.78 26.36
N SER A 98 -4.54 -14.92 27.04
CA SER A 98 -5.49 -15.34 28.08
C SER A 98 -5.56 -14.37 29.28
N ALA A 99 -4.59 -13.47 29.43
CA ALA A 99 -4.63 -12.40 30.44
C ALA A 99 -5.59 -11.24 30.09
N VAL A 100 -5.96 -11.10 28.81
CA VAL A 100 -6.73 -9.94 28.30
C VAL A 100 -8.04 -9.73 29.05
N PRO A 101 -8.91 -10.73 29.30
CA PRO A 101 -10.18 -10.50 30.00
C PRO A 101 -10.00 -9.95 31.42
N GLY A 102 -9.08 -10.51 32.20
CA GLY A 102 -8.81 -10.03 33.57
C GLY A 102 -8.27 -8.61 33.60
N ILE A 103 -7.46 -8.22 32.60
CA ILE A 103 -6.94 -6.85 32.50
C ILE A 103 -8.02 -5.88 32.00
N ALA A 104 -8.82 -6.29 31.00
CA ALA A 104 -9.91 -5.50 30.44
C ALA A 104 -10.95 -5.13 31.51
N GLU A 105 -11.25 -6.04 32.45
CA GLU A 105 -12.15 -5.81 33.57
C GLU A 105 -11.75 -4.59 34.42
N ARG A 106 -10.45 -4.40 34.66
CA ARG A 106 -9.92 -3.26 35.44
C ARG A 106 -10.23 -1.90 34.81
N TYR A 107 -10.45 -1.88 33.49
CA TYR A 107 -10.77 -0.68 32.73
C TYR A 107 -12.25 -0.61 32.30
N GLY A 108 -13.09 -1.52 32.80
CA GLY A 108 -14.50 -1.59 32.44
C GLY A 108 -14.76 -1.98 30.97
N MET A 109 -13.74 -2.51 30.27
CA MET A 109 -13.86 -2.95 28.90
C MET A 109 -14.47 -4.35 28.83
N LYS A 110 -15.19 -4.64 27.74
CA LYS A 110 -15.64 -5.99 27.40
C LYS A 110 -14.70 -6.68 26.42
N VAL A 111 -14.82 -8.00 26.29
CA VAL A 111 -13.96 -8.78 25.38
C VAL A 111 -14.79 -9.69 24.47
N LEU A 112 -14.46 -9.71 23.19
CA LEU A 112 -14.81 -10.79 22.26
C LEU A 112 -13.63 -11.75 22.21
N LEU A 113 -13.79 -12.92 22.82
CA LEU A 113 -12.70 -13.85 23.07
C LEU A 113 -12.48 -14.75 21.85
N GLY A 114 -11.36 -14.61 21.15
CA GLY A 114 -11.04 -15.46 20.00
C GLY A 114 -10.34 -16.76 20.41
N ILE A 115 -10.77 -17.87 19.81
CA ILE A 115 -10.10 -19.17 19.84
C ILE A 115 -9.60 -19.44 18.42
N TRP A 116 -8.28 -19.48 18.24
CA TRP A 116 -7.70 -19.75 16.92
C TRP A 116 -7.83 -21.22 16.58
N LEU A 117 -8.28 -21.52 15.37
CA LEU A 117 -8.33 -22.86 14.79
C LEU A 117 -7.56 -22.86 13.47
N GLY A 118 -6.79 -23.91 13.22
CA GLY A 118 -6.12 -24.17 11.95
C GLY A 118 -6.04 -25.65 11.62
N GLY A 119 -5.09 -26.05 10.77
CA GLY A 119 -4.95 -27.43 10.30
C GLY A 119 -4.39 -28.44 11.33
N ASP A 120 -3.81 -27.97 12.43
CA ASP A 120 -3.23 -28.83 13.48
C ASP A 120 -4.26 -29.11 14.60
N ALA A 121 -4.77 -30.34 14.64
CA ALA A 121 -5.74 -30.78 15.64
C ALA A 121 -5.23 -30.70 17.09
N LYS A 122 -3.93 -30.90 17.34
CA LYS A 122 -3.36 -30.81 18.70
C LYS A 122 -3.30 -29.36 19.14
N ALA A 123 -2.87 -28.45 18.27
CA ALA A 123 -2.89 -27.02 18.54
C ALA A 123 -4.32 -26.50 18.76
N ASN A 124 -5.28 -26.96 17.96
CA ASN A 124 -6.70 -26.63 18.11
C ASN A 124 -7.23 -27.08 19.47
N ALA A 125 -6.95 -28.31 19.89
CA ALA A 125 -7.37 -28.83 21.20
C ALA A 125 -6.82 -27.98 22.36
N GLN A 126 -5.58 -27.51 22.27
CA GLN A 126 -4.98 -26.61 23.26
C GLN A 126 -5.66 -25.24 23.29
N GLN A 127 -5.92 -24.63 22.12
CA GLN A 127 -6.62 -23.35 22.03
C GLN A 127 -8.05 -23.45 22.58
N VAL A 128 -8.77 -24.52 22.24
CA VAL A 128 -10.13 -24.78 22.73
C VAL A 128 -10.16 -24.95 24.25
N ALA A 129 -9.28 -25.78 24.80
CA ALA A 129 -9.20 -25.99 26.25
C ALA A 129 -8.91 -24.68 27.00
N LEU A 130 -7.94 -23.89 26.51
CA LEU A 130 -7.58 -22.62 27.12
C LEU A 130 -8.70 -21.56 26.98
N GLY A 131 -9.38 -21.54 25.84
CA GLY A 131 -10.51 -20.65 25.59
C GLY A 131 -11.71 -20.94 26.48
N ILE A 132 -12.08 -22.22 26.66
CA ILE A 132 -13.15 -22.63 27.58
C ILE A 132 -12.78 -22.24 29.02
N ALA A 133 -11.55 -22.54 29.46
CA ALA A 133 -11.09 -22.19 30.81
C ALA A 133 -11.13 -20.67 31.05
N THR A 134 -10.67 -19.89 30.08
CA THR A 134 -10.67 -18.42 30.17
C THR A 134 -12.09 -17.85 30.16
N ALA A 135 -12.98 -18.40 29.32
CA ALA A 135 -14.36 -17.95 29.23
C ALA A 135 -15.16 -18.21 30.52
N ASN A 136 -14.96 -19.37 31.15
CA ASN A 136 -15.62 -19.71 32.41
C ASN A 136 -15.04 -18.96 33.61
N LYS A 137 -13.79 -18.48 33.51
CA LYS A 137 -13.17 -17.66 34.56
C LYS A 137 -13.66 -16.21 34.55
N TYR A 138 -13.98 -15.65 33.37
CA TYR A 138 -14.36 -14.24 33.21
C TYR A 138 -15.70 -14.02 32.48
N PRO A 139 -16.77 -14.78 32.75
CA PRO A 139 -18.01 -14.72 31.97
C PRO A 139 -18.66 -13.33 31.97
N GLN A 140 -18.50 -12.56 33.04
CA GLN A 140 -19.02 -11.20 33.19
C GLN A 140 -18.33 -10.17 32.28
N VAL A 141 -17.11 -10.44 31.83
CA VAL A 141 -16.32 -9.53 30.98
C VAL A 141 -16.59 -9.80 29.49
N LEU A 142 -16.98 -11.02 29.14
CA LEU A 142 -17.11 -11.42 27.75
C LEU A 142 -18.44 -10.98 27.13
N ARG A 143 -18.38 -10.45 25.90
CA ARG A 143 -19.57 -10.28 25.02
C ARG A 143 -19.88 -11.56 24.24
N GLY A 144 -18.87 -12.39 24.01
CA GLY A 144 -19.00 -13.68 23.33
C GLY A 144 -17.66 -14.34 23.06
N VAL A 145 -17.70 -15.60 22.63
CA VAL A 145 -16.53 -16.39 22.22
C VAL A 145 -16.62 -16.66 20.72
N ILE A 146 -15.55 -16.32 20.00
CA ILE A 146 -15.41 -16.52 18.56
C ILE A 146 -14.51 -17.73 18.34
N VAL A 147 -15.07 -18.84 17.87
CA VAL A 147 -14.37 -20.12 17.68
C VAL A 147 -13.97 -20.28 16.23
N GLY A 148 -12.72 -19.97 15.93
CA GLY A 148 -12.20 -19.89 14.58
C GLY A 148 -12.36 -18.50 13.96
N ASN A 149 -11.38 -18.13 13.16
CA ASN A 149 -11.36 -16.93 12.34
C ASN A 149 -11.06 -17.38 10.92
N GLU A 150 -11.92 -17.13 9.93
CA GLU A 150 -11.67 -17.38 8.50
C GLU A 150 -11.15 -18.79 8.18
N VAL A 151 -11.59 -19.80 8.96
CA VAL A 151 -11.13 -21.19 8.85
C VAL A 151 -11.53 -21.79 7.51
N LEU A 152 -12.75 -21.49 7.05
CA LEU A 152 -13.24 -21.97 5.75
C LEU A 152 -12.58 -21.21 4.60
N LEU A 153 -12.40 -19.90 4.73
CA LEU A 153 -11.63 -19.11 3.76
C LEU A 153 -10.20 -19.63 3.60
N ARG A 154 -9.52 -19.96 4.70
CA ARG A 154 -8.17 -20.56 4.66
C ARG A 154 -8.16 -22.03 4.23
N GLY A 155 -9.32 -22.68 4.16
CA GLY A 155 -9.44 -24.09 3.75
C GLY A 155 -8.81 -25.08 4.75
N GLU A 156 -8.69 -24.71 6.02
CA GLU A 156 -7.95 -25.48 7.02
C GLU A 156 -8.79 -26.58 7.68
N LEU A 157 -10.11 -26.38 7.79
CA LEU A 157 -11.07 -27.36 8.30
C LEU A 157 -12.33 -27.38 7.43
N SER A 158 -12.99 -28.54 7.36
CA SER A 158 -14.33 -28.65 6.79
C SER A 158 -15.41 -28.02 7.69
N SER A 159 -16.58 -27.69 7.13
CA SER A 159 -17.72 -27.19 7.92
C SER A 159 -18.15 -28.17 9.01
N ALA A 160 -18.11 -29.48 8.75
CA ALA A 160 -18.43 -30.51 9.75
C ALA A 160 -17.45 -30.53 10.93
N GLN A 161 -16.14 -30.44 10.67
CA GLN A 161 -15.13 -30.36 11.72
C GLN A 161 -15.28 -29.08 12.56
N LEU A 162 -15.52 -27.94 11.89
CA LEU A 162 -15.76 -26.66 12.55
C LEU A 162 -17.02 -26.71 13.44
N ALA A 163 -18.11 -27.30 12.95
CA ALA A 163 -19.33 -27.51 13.72
C ALA A 163 -19.07 -28.35 14.99
N GLY A 164 -18.19 -29.35 14.91
CA GLY A 164 -17.74 -30.13 16.06
C GLY A 164 -17.07 -29.29 17.15
N TYR A 165 -16.09 -28.45 16.77
CA TYR A 165 -15.44 -27.53 17.73
C TYR A 165 -16.42 -26.50 18.31
N LEU A 166 -17.32 -25.96 17.49
CA LEU A 166 -18.37 -25.04 17.94
C LEU A 166 -19.29 -25.70 18.98
N GLY A 167 -19.76 -26.91 18.71
CA GLY A 167 -20.57 -27.69 19.63
C GLY A 167 -19.86 -27.96 20.96
N GLN A 168 -18.58 -28.34 20.90
CA GLN A 168 -17.75 -28.57 22.09
C GLN A 168 -17.64 -27.31 22.96
N VAL A 169 -17.28 -26.17 22.38
CA VAL A 169 -17.13 -24.91 23.14
C VAL A 169 -18.48 -24.46 23.71
N ARG A 170 -19.53 -24.47 22.89
CA ARG A 170 -20.88 -24.03 23.28
C ARG A 170 -21.49 -24.88 24.40
N ALA A 171 -21.18 -26.17 24.45
CA ALA A 171 -21.60 -27.04 25.56
C ALA A 171 -20.87 -26.75 26.88
N ALA A 172 -19.69 -26.11 26.81
CA ALA A 172 -18.79 -25.93 27.95
C ALA A 172 -18.75 -24.50 28.52
N VAL A 173 -19.40 -23.52 27.88
CA VAL A 173 -19.39 -22.11 28.30
C VAL A 173 -20.80 -21.53 28.41
N HIS A 174 -20.97 -20.51 29.26
CA HIS A 174 -22.26 -19.84 29.47
C HIS A 174 -22.46 -18.56 28.64
N VAL A 175 -21.43 -18.13 27.92
CA VAL A 175 -21.46 -16.92 27.09
C VAL A 175 -21.74 -17.27 25.62
N PRO A 176 -22.37 -16.37 24.83
CA PRO A 176 -22.72 -16.65 23.44
C PRO A 176 -21.50 -17.02 22.58
N VAL A 177 -21.63 -18.10 21.80
CA VAL A 177 -20.61 -18.65 20.92
C VAL A 177 -20.94 -18.36 19.45
N THR A 178 -19.92 -17.94 18.70
CA THR A 178 -20.01 -17.66 17.27
C THR A 178 -18.77 -18.18 16.54
N TYR A 179 -18.81 -18.07 15.22
CA TYR A 179 -17.71 -18.27 14.29
C TYR A 179 -17.54 -16.97 13.48
N ALA A 180 -16.33 -16.61 13.07
CA ALA A 180 -16.10 -15.43 12.25
C ALA A 180 -15.45 -15.79 10.92
N ASP A 181 -16.03 -15.32 9.81
CA ASP A 181 -15.52 -15.52 8.45
C ASP A 181 -16.02 -14.40 7.52
N VAL A 182 -15.48 -14.31 6.31
CA VAL A 182 -16.04 -13.44 5.26
C VAL A 182 -17.46 -13.86 4.91
N TRP A 183 -18.31 -12.87 4.62
CA TRP A 183 -19.75 -13.05 4.50
C TRP A 183 -20.17 -14.09 3.44
N GLU A 184 -19.38 -14.28 2.39
CA GLU A 184 -19.64 -15.26 1.33
C GLU A 184 -19.58 -16.70 1.84
N PHE A 185 -18.70 -17.01 2.81
CA PHE A 185 -18.59 -18.37 3.34
C PHE A 185 -19.77 -18.74 4.23
N TRP A 186 -20.43 -17.76 4.87
CA TRP A 186 -21.73 -18.00 5.50
C TRP A 186 -22.78 -18.40 4.48
N LEU A 187 -22.85 -17.72 3.33
CA LEU A 187 -23.82 -18.04 2.28
C LEU A 187 -23.54 -19.39 1.59
N ARG A 188 -22.27 -19.81 1.51
CA ARG A 188 -21.87 -21.12 0.96
C ARG A 188 -22.11 -22.27 1.94
N HIS A 189 -22.06 -22.00 3.24
CA HIS A 189 -22.22 -23.00 4.31
C HIS A 189 -23.34 -22.60 5.29
N PRO A 190 -24.59 -22.41 4.81
CA PRO A 190 -25.68 -21.93 5.66
C PRO A 190 -26.03 -22.90 6.79
N GLU A 191 -25.67 -24.18 6.67
CA GLU A 191 -25.87 -25.20 7.71
C GLU A 191 -25.14 -24.85 9.02
N LEU A 192 -24.02 -24.12 8.95
CA LEU A 192 -23.25 -23.71 10.13
C LEU A 192 -23.99 -22.73 11.03
N ALA A 193 -25.00 -22.00 10.52
CA ALA A 193 -25.81 -21.11 11.34
C ALA A 193 -26.50 -21.86 12.49
N GLY A 194 -26.79 -23.17 12.33
CA GLY A 194 -27.32 -24.03 13.40
C GLY A 194 -26.36 -24.23 14.58
N SER A 195 -25.05 -24.10 14.34
CA SER A 195 -24.00 -24.39 15.32
C SER A 195 -23.62 -23.20 16.21
N VAL A 196 -24.08 -22.00 15.87
CA VAL A 196 -23.75 -20.72 16.55
C VAL A 196 -24.97 -20.02 17.14
N ASP A 197 -24.74 -19.19 18.15
CA ASP A 197 -25.78 -18.35 18.78
C ASP A 197 -26.08 -17.07 17.97
N TYR A 198 -25.13 -16.61 17.17
CA TYR A 198 -25.23 -15.49 16.24
C TYR A 198 -24.15 -15.60 15.15
N LEU A 199 -24.34 -14.93 14.03
CA LEU A 199 -23.38 -14.93 12.92
C LEU A 199 -22.38 -13.78 13.11
N THR A 200 -21.10 -14.03 12.83
CA THR A 200 -20.09 -12.98 12.76
C THR A 200 -19.49 -12.96 11.37
N ILE A 201 -19.67 -11.85 10.64
CA ILE A 201 -19.23 -11.69 9.25
C ILE A 201 -18.10 -10.68 9.14
N HIS A 202 -17.15 -10.93 8.25
CA HIS A 202 -16.12 -9.96 7.88
C HIS A 202 -16.51 -9.27 6.58
N ILE A 203 -16.38 -7.94 6.56
CA ILE A 203 -16.60 -7.12 5.37
C ILE A 203 -15.43 -6.14 5.28
N LEU A 204 -14.46 -6.48 4.42
CA LEU A 204 -13.25 -5.70 4.20
C LEU A 204 -13.22 -5.31 2.72
N PRO A 205 -13.92 -4.22 2.32
CA PRO A 205 -14.14 -3.92 0.90
C PRO A 205 -12.85 -3.71 0.10
N TYR A 206 -11.74 -3.39 0.78
CA TYR A 206 -10.41 -3.34 0.19
C TYR A 206 -9.87 -4.74 -0.21
N TRP A 207 -10.14 -5.77 0.60
CA TRP A 207 -9.60 -7.12 0.43
C TRP A 207 -10.48 -8.07 -0.40
N GLU A 208 -11.74 -7.72 -0.61
CA GLU A 208 -12.66 -8.50 -1.43
C GLU A 208 -12.11 -8.76 -2.84
N ASP A 209 -12.63 -9.81 -3.47
CA ASP A 209 -12.24 -10.20 -4.84
C ASP A 209 -12.58 -9.10 -5.86
N GLN A 210 -13.62 -8.30 -5.56
CA GLN A 210 -13.95 -7.06 -6.26
C GLN A 210 -13.76 -5.87 -5.31
N PRO A 211 -12.56 -5.27 -5.26
CA PRO A 211 -12.28 -4.15 -4.38
C PRO A 211 -13.22 -2.96 -4.65
N VAL A 212 -13.78 -2.42 -3.58
CA VAL A 212 -14.71 -1.28 -3.66
C VAL A 212 -13.93 0.02 -3.44
N PRO A 213 -14.19 1.11 -4.19
CA PRO A 213 -13.56 2.41 -3.89
C PRO A 213 -13.97 2.97 -2.52
N PRO A 214 -13.10 3.76 -1.87
CA PRO A 214 -13.33 4.27 -0.51
C PRO A 214 -14.62 5.07 -0.38
N GLU A 215 -15.04 5.82 -1.40
CA GLU A 215 -16.26 6.63 -1.39
C GLU A 215 -17.55 5.80 -1.40
N ARG A 216 -17.49 4.51 -1.78
CA ARG A 216 -18.64 3.60 -1.83
C ARG A 216 -18.56 2.46 -0.82
N ALA A 217 -17.46 2.37 -0.08
CA ALA A 217 -17.15 1.22 0.76
C ALA A 217 -18.19 1.02 1.89
N VAL A 218 -18.70 2.10 2.52
CA VAL A 218 -19.72 1.98 3.57
C VAL A 218 -21.10 1.63 3.01
N GLN A 219 -21.43 2.12 1.80
CA GLN A 219 -22.66 1.71 1.11
C GLN A 219 -22.64 0.21 0.79
N HIS A 220 -21.48 -0.31 0.37
CA HIS A 220 -21.27 -1.73 0.17
C HIS A 220 -21.45 -2.53 1.47
N VAL A 221 -20.85 -2.08 2.58
CA VAL A 221 -21.05 -2.70 3.90
C VAL A 221 -22.53 -2.77 4.27
N ALA A 222 -23.29 -1.69 4.05
CA ALA A 222 -24.72 -1.67 4.32
C ALA A 222 -25.51 -2.67 3.46
N ALA A 223 -25.16 -2.79 2.18
CA ALA A 223 -25.80 -3.73 1.26
C ALA A 223 -25.51 -5.19 1.64
N VAL A 224 -24.25 -5.52 1.91
CA VAL A 224 -23.83 -6.86 2.33
C VAL A 224 -24.47 -7.23 3.66
N TYR A 225 -24.49 -6.32 4.64
CA TYR A 225 -25.13 -6.57 5.93
C TYR A 225 -26.62 -6.90 5.76
N ALA A 226 -27.35 -6.12 4.96
CA ALA A 226 -28.75 -6.38 4.66
C ALA A 226 -28.96 -7.71 3.93
N GLN A 227 -28.07 -8.06 2.99
CA GLN A 227 -28.12 -9.33 2.26
C GLN A 227 -27.96 -10.53 3.20
N VAL A 228 -26.99 -10.49 4.12
CA VAL A 228 -26.81 -11.56 5.11
C VAL A 228 -28.01 -11.67 6.04
N GLN A 229 -28.58 -10.54 6.50
CA GLN A 229 -29.79 -10.56 7.31
C GLN A 229 -30.99 -11.21 6.58
N GLN A 230 -31.13 -10.96 5.27
CA GLN A 230 -32.17 -11.58 4.45
C GLN A 230 -31.94 -13.10 4.27
N ALA A 231 -30.69 -13.53 4.10
CA ALA A 231 -30.34 -14.94 3.95
C ALA A 231 -30.52 -15.75 5.25
N PHE A 232 -30.39 -15.10 6.41
CA PHE A 232 -30.51 -15.73 7.73
C PHE A 232 -31.61 -15.08 8.58
N PRO A 233 -32.90 -15.21 8.19
CA PRO A 233 -34.00 -14.53 8.86
C PRO A 233 -34.07 -14.91 10.34
N GLY A 234 -34.25 -13.92 11.20
CA GLY A 234 -34.35 -14.08 12.66
C GLY A 234 -33.02 -14.32 13.38
N ARG A 235 -31.90 -14.45 12.66
CA ARG A 235 -30.58 -14.56 13.29
C ARG A 235 -29.97 -13.19 13.54
N ARG A 236 -29.30 -13.05 14.69
CA ARG A 236 -28.45 -11.90 14.98
C ARG A 236 -27.18 -11.99 14.14
N VAL A 237 -26.76 -10.86 13.56
CA VAL A 237 -25.56 -10.73 12.75
C VAL A 237 -24.67 -9.65 13.37
N MET A 238 -23.39 -9.94 13.50
CA MET A 238 -22.35 -9.02 13.93
C MET A 238 -21.33 -8.84 12.81
N ILE A 239 -20.84 -7.63 12.61
CA ILE A 239 -19.64 -7.42 11.79
C ILE A 239 -18.40 -7.69 12.66
N GLY A 240 -17.70 -8.79 12.41
CA GLY A 240 -16.49 -9.17 13.14
C GLY A 240 -15.27 -8.36 12.72
N GLU A 241 -15.17 -7.99 11.45
CA GLU A 241 -14.08 -7.16 10.94
C GLU A 241 -14.58 -6.25 9.83
N THR A 242 -14.15 -5.01 9.93
CA THR A 242 -14.40 -3.95 8.97
C THR A 242 -13.38 -2.85 9.22
N GLY A 243 -12.79 -2.30 8.17
CA GLY A 243 -11.68 -1.38 8.30
C GLY A 243 -11.14 -0.95 6.94
N TRP A 244 -10.08 -0.15 6.97
CA TRP A 244 -9.42 0.33 5.77
C TRP A 244 -7.94 0.62 6.02
N PRO A 245 -7.02 0.27 5.12
CA PRO A 245 -5.60 0.48 5.32
C PRO A 245 -5.19 1.93 5.01
N SER A 246 -4.20 2.44 5.76
CA SER A 246 -3.71 3.81 5.62
C SER A 246 -2.54 3.98 4.66
N ALA A 247 -1.91 2.89 4.22
CA ALA A 247 -0.74 2.91 3.34
C ALA A 247 -0.61 1.61 2.53
N GLY A 248 0.17 1.67 1.46
CA GLY A 248 0.42 0.59 0.52
C GLY A 248 -0.20 0.81 -0.86
N ARG A 249 0.04 -0.12 -1.79
CA ARG A 249 -0.50 -0.03 -3.16
C ARG A 249 -2.03 0.03 -3.17
N PRO A 250 -2.65 0.73 -4.14
CA PRO A 250 -4.07 0.54 -4.42
C PRO A 250 -4.33 -0.84 -5.01
N ARG A 251 -5.51 -1.39 -4.75
CA ARG A 251 -6.08 -2.53 -5.49
C ARG A 251 -7.22 -2.02 -6.35
N GLN A 252 -6.99 -1.88 -7.65
CA GLN A 252 -7.99 -1.27 -8.54
C GLN A 252 -8.49 0.06 -7.94
N ALA A 253 -9.80 0.27 -7.82
CA ALA A 253 -10.33 1.53 -7.28
C ALA A 253 -10.15 1.70 -5.75
N ALA A 254 -9.77 0.64 -5.01
CA ALA A 254 -9.57 0.69 -3.56
C ALA A 254 -8.17 1.23 -3.22
N SER A 255 -8.09 2.50 -2.82
CA SER A 255 -6.82 3.17 -2.50
C SER A 255 -6.59 3.29 -0.99
N ALA A 256 -5.41 2.83 -0.53
CA ALA A 256 -4.95 2.98 0.85
C ALA A 256 -4.37 4.39 1.08
N SER A 257 -4.84 5.08 2.11
CA SER A 257 -4.34 6.39 2.54
C SER A 257 -4.88 6.72 3.94
N VAL A 258 -4.20 7.59 4.70
CA VAL A 258 -4.67 8.07 6.02
C VAL A 258 -6.02 8.77 5.86
N VAL A 259 -6.20 9.53 4.79
CA VAL A 259 -7.47 10.20 4.49
C VAL A 259 -8.59 9.19 4.22
N ASN A 260 -8.33 8.10 3.49
CA ASN A 260 -9.35 7.09 3.19
C ASN A 260 -9.66 6.18 4.39
N GLU A 261 -8.66 5.88 5.22
CA GLU A 261 -8.89 5.19 6.50
C GLU A 261 -9.78 6.02 7.42
N ALA A 262 -9.50 7.31 7.55
CA ALA A 262 -10.34 8.23 8.30
C ALA A 262 -11.75 8.35 7.70
N ARG A 263 -11.86 8.48 6.38
CA ARG A 263 -13.15 8.53 5.67
C ARG A 263 -13.98 7.30 6.01
N TYR A 264 -13.43 6.12 5.76
CA TYR A 264 -14.11 4.85 5.96
C TYR A 264 -14.60 4.72 7.40
N LEU A 265 -13.71 4.93 8.37
CA LEU A 265 -14.05 4.76 9.78
C LEU A 265 -15.15 5.74 10.22
N ARG A 266 -15.05 7.02 9.84
CA ARG A 266 -16.06 8.02 10.24
C ARG A 266 -17.41 7.77 9.57
N GLU A 267 -17.43 7.46 8.27
CA GLU A 267 -18.65 7.13 7.55
C GLU A 267 -19.28 5.83 8.08
N PHE A 268 -18.47 4.81 8.38
CA PHE A 268 -18.92 3.55 8.96
C PHE A 268 -19.55 3.78 10.35
N LEU A 269 -18.91 4.56 11.22
CA LEU A 269 -19.46 4.86 12.55
C LEU A 269 -20.77 5.65 12.48
N ARG A 270 -20.93 6.53 11.48
CA ARG A 270 -22.21 7.21 11.24
C ARG A 270 -23.29 6.22 10.82
N TYR A 271 -22.99 5.32 9.88
CA TYR A 271 -23.92 4.27 9.47
C TYR A 271 -24.27 3.34 10.63
N ALA A 272 -23.29 2.87 11.38
CA ALA A 272 -23.48 2.00 12.54
C ALA A 272 -24.24 2.68 13.69
N ALA A 273 -24.37 4.02 13.68
CA ALA A 273 -25.25 4.74 14.61
C ALA A 273 -26.72 4.78 14.12
N THR A 274 -26.98 4.59 12.83
CA THR A 274 -28.35 4.54 12.27
C THR A 274 -28.93 3.13 12.23
N VAL A 275 -28.08 2.11 12.22
CA VAL A 275 -28.48 0.71 12.34
C VAL A 275 -27.94 0.16 13.64
N HIS A 276 -28.79 -0.39 14.53
CA HIS A 276 -28.36 -1.00 15.79
C HIS A 276 -27.62 -2.33 15.54
N MET A 277 -26.43 -2.25 14.93
CA MET A 277 -25.62 -3.35 14.46
C MET A 277 -24.40 -3.53 15.37
N PRO A 278 -24.19 -4.70 15.99
CA PRO A 278 -22.95 -4.98 16.69
C PRO A 278 -21.80 -5.09 15.68
N TYR A 279 -20.68 -4.46 15.98
CA TYR A 279 -19.51 -4.47 15.10
C TYR A 279 -18.19 -4.45 15.88
N ASN A 280 -17.13 -4.84 15.20
CA ASN A 280 -15.74 -4.72 15.62
C ASN A 280 -14.90 -4.22 14.43
N VAL A 281 -14.15 -3.14 14.65
CA VAL A 281 -13.28 -2.56 13.61
C VAL A 281 -11.89 -3.18 13.63
N ILE A 282 -11.29 -3.39 12.46
CA ILE A 282 -9.91 -3.85 12.31
C ILE A 282 -9.02 -2.65 11.93
N GLU A 283 -8.00 -2.29 12.70
CA GLU A 283 -7.62 -2.79 14.03
C GLU A 283 -7.05 -1.70 14.96
N ALA A 284 -6.67 -2.08 16.17
CA ALA A 284 -6.15 -1.16 17.17
C ALA A 284 -4.82 -0.53 16.72
N PHE A 285 -3.80 -1.35 16.45
CA PHE A 285 -2.45 -0.89 16.14
C PHE A 285 -1.99 -1.40 14.78
N ASP A 286 -1.20 -0.59 14.09
CA ASP A 286 -0.43 -1.01 12.93
C ASP A 286 0.45 -2.22 13.31
N GLN A 287 0.54 -3.21 12.42
CA GLN A 287 1.16 -4.52 12.69
C GLN A 287 2.20 -4.88 11.63
N PRO A 288 3.47 -4.47 11.83
CA PRO A 288 4.52 -4.60 10.81
C PRO A 288 4.77 -6.02 10.29
N TRP A 289 4.47 -7.05 11.09
CA TRP A 289 4.67 -8.45 10.73
C TRP A 289 3.76 -8.93 9.59
N LYS A 290 2.55 -8.36 9.47
CA LYS A 290 1.61 -8.69 8.39
C LYS A 290 2.16 -8.36 7.01
N ARG A 291 3.15 -7.45 6.93
CA ARG A 291 3.83 -7.12 5.67
C ARG A 291 4.53 -8.28 4.99
N ALA A 292 4.87 -9.33 5.75
CA ALA A 292 5.44 -10.54 5.18
C ALA A 292 4.43 -11.35 4.34
N GLN A 293 3.13 -11.25 4.63
CA GLN A 293 2.08 -12.03 3.99
C GLN A 293 1.20 -11.19 3.06
N GLU A 294 0.98 -9.92 3.42
CA GLU A 294 0.00 -9.03 2.78
C GLU A 294 0.65 -7.82 2.10
N GLY A 295 1.99 -7.79 2.03
CA GLY A 295 2.76 -6.65 1.55
C GLY A 295 2.56 -5.40 2.41
N THR A 296 2.95 -4.24 1.90
CA THR A 296 2.93 -2.98 2.66
C THR A 296 1.59 -2.75 3.37
N VAL A 297 0.48 -3.00 2.67
CA VAL A 297 -0.89 -2.78 3.16
C VAL A 297 -1.18 -3.48 4.48
N GLY A 298 -0.77 -4.74 4.63
CA GLY A 298 -1.05 -5.51 5.85
C GLY A 298 -0.49 -4.86 7.10
N GLY A 299 0.58 -4.06 6.97
CA GLY A 299 1.18 -3.36 8.10
C GLY A 299 0.38 -2.18 8.65
N TYR A 300 -0.62 -1.66 7.92
CA TYR A 300 -1.15 -0.31 8.15
C TYR A 300 -2.68 -0.23 8.31
N TRP A 301 -3.31 -1.24 8.92
CA TRP A 301 -4.74 -1.27 9.25
C TRP A 301 -5.09 -0.66 10.63
N GLY A 302 -4.08 -0.29 11.42
CA GLY A 302 -4.29 0.21 12.76
C GLY A 302 -4.88 1.60 12.76
N ILE A 303 -5.86 1.88 13.61
CA ILE A 303 -6.33 3.25 13.89
C ILE A 303 -5.24 4.06 14.62
N PHE A 304 -4.32 3.34 15.28
CA PHE A 304 -3.12 3.87 15.91
C PHE A 304 -1.87 3.30 15.24
N ASP A 305 -0.78 4.08 15.26
CA ASP A 305 0.52 3.59 14.85
C ASP A 305 1.10 2.57 15.85
N VAL A 306 2.24 1.98 15.48
CA VAL A 306 2.99 1.03 16.31
C VAL A 306 3.40 1.60 17.68
N GLN A 307 3.40 2.92 17.88
CA GLN A 307 3.66 3.60 19.16
C GLN A 307 2.38 3.97 19.94
N ALA A 308 1.22 3.46 19.53
CA ALA A 308 -0.09 3.78 20.13
C ALA A 308 -0.49 5.26 20.00
N ARG A 309 -0.02 5.96 18.97
CA ARG A 309 -0.48 7.32 18.65
C ARG A 309 -1.58 7.25 17.59
N PRO A 310 -2.68 8.01 17.73
CA PRO A 310 -3.74 8.02 16.73
C PRO A 310 -3.23 8.60 15.40
N LYS A 311 -3.57 7.97 14.28
CA LYS A 311 -3.12 8.41 12.94
C LYS A 311 -3.88 9.63 12.42
N PHE A 312 -5.13 9.80 12.85
CA PHE A 312 -6.00 10.90 12.45
C PHE A 312 -7.01 11.23 13.57
N ALA A 313 -7.54 12.46 13.53
CA ALA A 313 -8.62 12.88 14.41
C ALA A 313 -9.97 12.26 13.96
N MET A 314 -10.93 12.09 14.86
CA MET A 314 -12.29 11.60 14.50
C MET A 314 -13.24 12.70 14.01
N GLN A 315 -12.82 13.95 14.15
CA GLN A 315 -13.58 15.13 13.75
C GLN A 315 -12.65 16.13 13.07
N GLY A 316 -13.21 17.01 12.26
CA GLY A 316 -12.48 18.04 11.52
C GLY A 316 -11.68 17.47 10.33
N PRO A 317 -10.93 18.33 9.62
CA PRO A 317 -10.24 17.94 8.41
C PRO A 317 -9.06 17.01 8.69
N VAL A 318 -8.75 16.12 7.74
CA VAL A 318 -7.63 15.16 7.81
C VAL A 318 -6.62 15.48 6.73
N THR A 319 -5.33 15.42 7.05
CA THR A 319 -4.23 15.65 6.10
C THR A 319 -3.45 14.35 5.93
N GLU A 320 -3.18 13.98 4.68
CA GLU A 320 -2.46 12.74 4.35
C GLU A 320 -0.98 12.81 4.78
N GLU A 321 -0.31 13.94 4.51
CA GLU A 321 1.08 14.16 4.90
C GLU A 321 1.27 15.57 5.46
N PRO A 322 1.24 15.73 6.80
CA PRO A 322 1.43 17.03 7.44
C PRO A 322 2.77 17.69 7.12
N ARG A 323 3.81 16.90 6.82
CA ARG A 323 5.17 17.40 6.49
C ARG A 323 5.41 17.47 4.99
N TRP A 324 4.37 17.71 4.20
CA TRP A 324 4.44 17.75 2.74
C TRP A 324 5.51 18.72 2.18
N TRP A 325 5.81 19.79 2.91
CA TRP A 325 6.86 20.75 2.58
C TRP A 325 8.26 20.12 2.52
N ALA A 326 8.48 18.97 3.15
CA ALA A 326 9.73 18.22 3.05
C ALA A 326 10.01 17.80 1.60
N GLY A 327 8.98 17.48 0.82
CA GLY A 327 9.12 17.21 -0.61
C GLY A 327 9.60 18.41 -1.40
N TRP A 328 9.11 19.61 -1.08
CA TRP A 328 9.56 20.86 -1.69
C TRP A 328 11.00 21.21 -1.30
N LEU A 329 11.38 21.00 -0.04
CA LEU A 329 12.77 21.15 0.38
C LEU A 329 13.69 20.17 -0.33
N ALA A 330 13.27 18.91 -0.51
CA ALA A 330 14.01 17.93 -1.29
C ALA A 330 14.13 18.35 -2.76
N GLY A 331 13.07 18.91 -3.35
CA GLY A 331 13.11 19.53 -4.67
C GLY A 331 14.13 20.68 -4.76
N ALA A 332 14.09 21.62 -3.82
CA ALA A 332 15.05 22.73 -3.76
C ALA A 332 16.50 22.22 -3.57
N GLY A 333 16.72 21.25 -2.68
CA GLY A 333 18.00 20.60 -2.47
C GLY A 333 18.49 19.85 -3.72
N GLY A 334 17.59 19.19 -4.45
CA GLY A 334 17.88 18.55 -5.73
C GLY A 334 18.29 19.56 -6.80
N ALA A 335 17.57 20.69 -6.91
CA ALA A 335 17.94 21.78 -7.82
C ALA A 335 19.34 22.35 -7.51
N ALA A 336 19.64 22.57 -6.23
CA ALA A 336 20.96 23.02 -5.78
C ALA A 336 22.05 21.99 -6.09
N LEU A 337 21.84 20.71 -5.78
CA LEU A 337 22.78 19.63 -6.07
C LEU A 337 23.09 19.53 -7.57
N PHE A 338 22.06 19.56 -8.42
CA PHE A 338 22.23 19.46 -9.87
C PHE A 338 22.96 20.69 -10.43
N ALA A 339 22.70 21.88 -9.89
CA ALA A 339 23.45 23.09 -10.22
C ALA A 339 24.93 22.95 -9.80
N LEU A 340 25.22 22.56 -8.56
CA LEU A 340 26.59 22.38 -8.05
C LEU A 340 27.38 21.38 -8.90
N VAL A 341 26.80 20.20 -9.14
CA VAL A 341 27.42 19.19 -9.99
C VAL A 341 27.55 19.70 -11.42
N GLY A 342 26.58 20.44 -11.94
CA GLY A 342 26.62 21.08 -13.26
C GLY A 342 27.72 22.14 -13.43
N ALA A 343 28.05 22.85 -12.36
CA ALA A 343 29.13 23.85 -12.33
C ALA A 343 30.50 23.20 -12.60
N TRP A 344 30.68 21.96 -12.17
CA TRP A 344 31.94 21.23 -12.36
C TRP A 344 32.21 20.95 -13.83
N ARG A 345 33.36 21.43 -14.33
CA ARG A 345 33.76 21.34 -15.75
C ARG A 345 32.66 21.84 -16.70
N ARG A 346 31.96 22.92 -16.33
CA ARG A 346 30.88 23.51 -17.13
C ARG A 346 31.36 23.97 -18.49
N ARG A 347 30.46 23.92 -19.49
CA ARG A 347 30.73 24.34 -20.87
C ARG A 347 29.77 25.42 -21.38
N TRP A 348 28.77 25.81 -20.58
CA TRP A 348 27.79 26.84 -20.93
C TRP A 348 27.99 28.10 -20.08
N HIS A 349 27.65 29.25 -20.65
CA HIS A 349 27.76 30.57 -20.00
C HIS A 349 26.40 31.26 -19.78
N GLY A 350 25.34 30.86 -20.50
CA GLY A 350 23.99 31.44 -20.36
C GLY A 350 23.08 30.70 -19.36
N GLY A 351 21.96 31.33 -19.01
CA GLY A 351 20.98 30.82 -18.04
C GLY A 351 20.28 29.51 -18.42
N ARG A 352 20.23 29.16 -19.72
CA ARG A 352 19.55 27.95 -20.20
C ARG A 352 20.11 26.66 -19.60
N GLY A 353 21.43 26.54 -19.45
CA GLY A 353 22.01 25.33 -18.82
C GLY A 353 21.60 25.21 -17.35
N TRP A 354 21.61 26.34 -16.63
CA TRP A 354 21.22 26.42 -15.22
C TRP A 354 19.75 26.10 -15.00
N SER A 355 18.85 26.67 -15.81
CA SER A 355 17.42 26.39 -15.69
C SER A 355 17.10 24.92 -15.98
N ALA A 356 17.78 24.29 -16.95
CA ALA A 356 17.58 22.87 -17.25
C ALA A 356 18.02 21.98 -16.07
N LEU A 357 19.17 22.29 -15.45
CA LEU A 357 19.66 21.58 -14.27
C LEU A 357 18.77 21.80 -13.05
N ALA A 358 18.31 23.03 -12.82
CA ALA A 358 17.44 23.36 -11.71
C ALA A 358 16.10 22.62 -11.82
N LEU A 359 15.47 22.59 -12.99
CA LEU A 359 14.23 21.85 -13.22
C LEU A 359 14.42 20.33 -13.08
N ALA A 360 15.47 19.78 -13.71
CA ALA A 360 15.78 18.35 -13.58
C ALA A 360 16.09 17.95 -12.14
N GLY A 361 16.83 18.80 -11.42
CA GLY A 361 17.16 18.60 -10.01
C GLY A 361 15.95 18.71 -9.10
N ALA A 362 15.06 19.68 -9.32
CA ALA A 362 13.80 19.81 -8.59
C ALA A 362 12.91 18.58 -8.79
N ALA A 363 12.71 18.14 -10.03
CA ALA A 363 11.97 16.92 -10.33
C ALA A 363 12.59 15.69 -9.65
N SER A 364 13.92 15.55 -9.73
CA SER A 364 14.65 14.43 -9.13
C SER A 364 14.55 14.43 -7.60
N GLY A 365 14.67 15.59 -6.96
CA GLY A 365 14.54 15.75 -5.51
C GLY A 365 13.15 15.39 -5.00
N CYS A 366 12.10 15.90 -5.67
CA CYS A 366 10.70 15.57 -5.32
C CYS A 366 10.42 14.06 -5.46
N ALA A 367 10.89 13.43 -6.55
CA ALA A 367 10.67 12.01 -6.82
C ALA A 367 11.48 11.09 -5.89
N LEU A 368 12.70 11.48 -5.49
CA LEU A 368 13.48 10.72 -4.49
C LEU A 368 12.89 10.85 -3.09
N ALA A 369 12.38 12.03 -2.71
CA ALA A 369 11.64 12.18 -1.47
C ALA A 369 10.39 11.31 -1.45
N TRP A 370 9.69 11.23 -2.60
CA TRP A 370 8.53 10.35 -2.75
C TRP A 370 8.93 8.89 -2.56
N GLN A 371 10.01 8.46 -3.23
CA GLN A 371 10.52 7.09 -3.12
C GLN A 371 10.94 6.76 -1.69
N TYR A 372 11.60 7.69 -1.00
CA TYR A 372 11.98 7.55 0.40
C TYR A 372 10.75 7.39 1.31
N ARG A 373 9.68 8.16 1.08
CA ARG A 373 8.40 7.98 1.80
C ARG A 373 7.84 6.57 1.60
N GLN A 374 7.87 6.04 0.38
CA GLN A 374 7.42 4.65 0.14
C GLN A 374 8.29 3.62 0.85
N MET A 375 9.61 3.85 0.91
CA MET A 375 10.54 2.97 1.63
C MET A 375 10.25 2.92 3.13
N LEU A 376 9.79 4.02 3.76
CA LEU A 376 9.36 4.01 5.16
C LEU A 376 8.23 2.99 5.40
N TYR A 377 7.34 2.82 4.43
CA TYR A 377 6.23 1.88 4.54
C TYR A 377 6.63 0.45 4.16
N ALA A 378 7.40 0.31 3.08
CA ALA A 378 7.69 -0.97 2.45
C ALA A 378 8.88 -1.71 3.07
N CYS A 379 9.98 -1.02 3.40
CA CYS A 379 11.20 -1.66 3.89
C CYS A 379 11.00 -2.23 5.30
N ARG A 380 11.40 -3.50 5.48
CA ARG A 380 11.17 -4.29 6.69
C ARG A 380 12.41 -4.40 7.56
N ASP A 381 13.57 -4.49 6.93
CA ASP A 381 14.86 -4.70 7.58
C ASP A 381 15.98 -3.87 6.96
N GLY A 382 17.16 -3.90 7.59
CA GLY A 382 18.32 -3.13 7.15
C GLY A 382 18.82 -3.52 5.75
N TRP A 383 18.59 -4.75 5.31
CA TRP A 383 19.02 -5.20 3.98
C TRP A 383 18.15 -4.58 2.88
N GLU A 384 16.82 -4.61 3.04
CA GLU A 384 15.90 -3.98 2.10
C GLU A 384 16.11 -2.46 2.01
N TRP A 385 16.40 -1.83 3.15
CA TRP A 385 16.82 -0.43 3.20
C TRP A 385 18.11 -0.20 2.40
N ALA A 386 19.16 -1.00 2.63
CA ALA A 386 20.44 -0.86 1.94
C ALA A 386 20.30 -1.01 0.42
N VAL A 387 19.58 -2.04 -0.05
CA VAL A 387 19.34 -2.29 -1.47
C VAL A 387 18.55 -1.14 -2.10
N SER A 388 17.51 -0.66 -1.41
CA SER A 388 16.65 0.42 -1.90
C SER A 388 17.39 1.77 -1.94
N PHE A 389 18.24 2.05 -0.95
CA PHE A 389 19.13 3.22 -0.98
C PHE A 389 20.17 3.14 -2.10
N ALA A 390 20.79 1.98 -2.31
CA ALA A 390 21.73 1.78 -3.42
C ALA A 390 21.04 2.01 -4.78
N ALA A 391 19.81 1.52 -4.95
CA ALA A 391 19.01 1.76 -6.15
C ALA A 391 18.69 3.26 -6.34
N CYS A 392 18.28 3.95 -5.28
CA CYS A 392 18.03 5.40 -5.33
C CYS A 392 19.30 6.20 -5.66
N ALA A 393 20.45 5.82 -5.09
CA ALA A 393 21.73 6.44 -5.40
C ALA A 393 22.13 6.22 -6.87
N LEU A 394 21.92 5.03 -7.41
CA LEU A 394 22.14 4.73 -8.83
C LEU A 394 21.19 5.53 -9.75
N ALA A 395 19.93 5.69 -9.36
CA ALA A 395 18.96 6.51 -10.08
C ALA A 395 19.38 7.99 -10.10
N LEU A 396 19.78 8.54 -8.94
CA LEU A 396 20.29 9.90 -8.82
C LEU A 396 21.56 10.11 -9.66
N PHE A 397 22.51 9.19 -9.58
CA PHE A 397 23.74 9.22 -10.39
C PHE A 397 23.42 9.23 -11.89
N THR A 398 22.51 8.37 -12.33
CA THR A 398 22.06 8.30 -13.72
C THR A 398 21.40 9.63 -14.14
N ALA A 399 20.50 10.15 -13.30
CA ALA A 399 19.79 11.41 -13.55
C ALA A 399 20.75 12.61 -13.66
N LEU A 400 21.77 12.71 -12.80
CA LEU A 400 22.79 13.76 -12.86
C LEU A 400 23.56 13.73 -14.18
N ARG A 401 23.97 12.54 -14.65
CA ARG A 401 24.68 12.40 -15.93
C ARG A 401 23.79 12.78 -17.12
N LEU A 402 22.54 12.33 -17.11
CA LEU A 402 21.54 12.67 -18.14
C LEU A 402 21.25 14.17 -18.14
N ALA A 403 21.01 14.77 -16.97
CA ALA A 403 20.71 16.19 -16.83
C ALA A 403 21.85 17.08 -17.31
N ARG A 404 23.11 16.74 -17.01
CA ARG A 404 24.28 17.46 -17.55
C ARG A 404 24.34 17.41 -19.07
N TRP A 405 24.03 16.25 -19.66
CA TRP A 405 24.00 16.09 -21.11
C TRP A 405 22.87 16.92 -21.74
N ILE A 406 21.66 16.84 -21.19
CA ILE A 406 20.47 17.56 -21.63
C ILE A 406 20.70 19.07 -21.52
N ALA A 407 21.22 19.55 -20.39
CA ALA A 407 21.51 20.97 -20.15
C ALA A 407 22.50 21.53 -21.17
N ALA A 408 23.57 20.80 -21.49
CA ALA A 408 24.52 21.21 -22.52
C ALA A 408 23.86 21.32 -23.90
N ARG A 409 22.99 20.36 -24.27
CA ARG A 409 22.23 20.42 -25.53
C ARG A 409 21.26 21.59 -25.59
N LEU A 410 20.51 21.85 -24.52
CA LEU A 410 19.57 22.98 -24.47
C LEU A 410 20.27 24.34 -24.40
N ALA A 411 21.49 24.39 -23.87
CA ALA A 411 22.35 25.56 -23.91
C ALA A 411 23.05 25.77 -25.28
N GLY A 412 22.91 24.83 -26.22
CA GLY A 412 23.52 24.93 -27.55
C GLY A 412 25.03 24.70 -27.57
N VAL A 413 25.59 24.05 -26.54
CA VAL A 413 27.03 23.77 -26.43
C VAL A 413 27.35 22.29 -26.65
N ALA A 414 28.62 21.97 -26.86
CA ALA A 414 29.07 20.59 -27.02
C ALA A 414 28.78 19.75 -25.76
N ALA A 415 27.86 18.79 -25.90
CA ALA A 415 27.46 17.93 -24.81
C ALA A 415 28.64 17.05 -24.32
N PRO A 416 28.68 16.73 -23.01
CA PRO A 416 29.59 15.69 -22.51
C PRO A 416 29.26 14.33 -23.14
N THR A 417 30.11 13.34 -22.90
CA THR A 417 29.79 11.95 -23.29
C THR A 417 28.47 11.52 -22.66
N ALA A 418 27.56 11.00 -23.48
CA ALA A 418 26.31 10.41 -23.01
C ALA A 418 26.60 9.29 -21.98
N PRO A 419 25.65 8.98 -21.07
CA PRO A 419 25.78 7.82 -20.20
C PRO A 419 26.03 6.54 -21.01
N PRO A 420 26.85 5.61 -20.49
CA PRO A 420 27.21 4.40 -21.21
C PRO A 420 25.98 3.50 -21.39
N ARG A 421 25.98 2.72 -22.48
CA ARG A 421 24.83 1.88 -22.87
C ARG A 421 24.50 0.79 -21.85
N TRP A 422 25.51 0.24 -21.16
CA TRP A 422 25.29 -0.75 -20.10
C TRP A 422 24.42 -0.20 -18.96
N LEU A 423 24.49 1.12 -18.68
CA LEU A 423 23.66 1.74 -17.64
C LEU A 423 22.20 1.78 -18.08
N ARG A 424 21.92 2.14 -19.35
CA ARG A 424 20.57 2.06 -19.93
C ARG A 424 20.05 0.63 -19.95
N LEU A 425 20.90 -0.33 -20.32
CA LEU A 425 20.57 -1.76 -20.27
C LEU A 425 20.18 -2.22 -18.86
N GLY A 426 20.91 -1.79 -17.83
CA GLY A 426 20.57 -2.08 -16.44
C GLY A 426 19.17 -1.57 -16.04
N TRP A 427 18.80 -0.37 -16.49
CA TRP A 427 17.45 0.17 -16.26
C TRP A 427 16.36 -0.57 -17.04
N LEU A 428 16.62 -0.96 -18.29
CA LEU A 428 15.71 -1.81 -19.07
C LEU A 428 15.50 -3.16 -18.37
N PHE A 429 16.57 -3.78 -17.91
CA PHE A 429 16.49 -5.03 -17.16
C PHE A 429 15.70 -4.85 -15.85
N GLY A 430 16.01 -3.81 -15.07
CA GLY A 430 15.31 -3.53 -13.82
C GLY A 430 13.80 -3.32 -14.01
N LEU A 431 13.39 -2.56 -15.02
CA LEU A 431 11.97 -2.39 -15.36
C LEU A 431 11.31 -3.68 -15.86
N ALA A 432 11.97 -4.44 -16.73
CA ALA A 432 11.45 -5.70 -17.22
C ALA A 432 11.28 -6.73 -16.09
N PHE A 433 12.29 -6.84 -15.22
CA PHE A 433 12.26 -7.72 -14.05
C PHE A 433 11.14 -7.33 -13.09
N TYR A 434 11.04 -6.04 -12.73
CA TYR A 434 9.97 -5.59 -11.85
C TYR A 434 8.58 -5.68 -12.49
N GLY A 435 8.49 -5.42 -13.80
CA GLY A 435 7.26 -5.61 -14.58
C GLY A 435 6.81 -7.08 -14.56
N LEU A 436 7.72 -8.03 -14.72
CA LEU A 436 7.42 -9.45 -14.60
C LEU A 436 6.93 -9.82 -13.21
N LEU A 437 7.58 -9.31 -12.15
CA LEU A 437 7.14 -9.51 -10.77
C LEU A 437 5.73 -8.95 -10.54
N LEU A 438 5.40 -7.78 -11.09
CA LEU A 438 4.05 -7.22 -10.97
C LEU A 438 3.01 -8.03 -11.76
N VAL A 439 3.37 -8.63 -12.90
CA VAL A 439 2.45 -9.48 -13.66
C VAL A 439 2.16 -10.79 -12.93
N VAL A 440 3.18 -11.42 -12.35
CA VAL A 440 3.07 -12.77 -11.75
C VAL A 440 2.63 -12.72 -10.28
N ASP A 441 3.17 -11.77 -9.52
CA ASP A 441 2.98 -11.61 -8.07
C ASP A 441 2.80 -10.12 -7.72
N GLY A 442 1.86 -9.48 -8.41
CA GLY A 442 1.56 -8.07 -8.24
C GLY A 442 0.69 -7.76 -7.04
N ARG A 443 -0.09 -8.73 -6.54
CA ARG A 443 -1.20 -8.49 -5.59
C ARG A 443 -0.77 -7.68 -4.36
N TYR A 444 0.44 -7.92 -3.85
CA TYR A 444 0.97 -7.31 -2.62
C TYR A 444 2.17 -6.38 -2.87
N ARG A 445 2.50 -6.09 -4.13
CA ARG A 445 3.77 -5.46 -4.51
C ARG A 445 3.58 -4.01 -4.96
N ASP A 446 4.30 -3.08 -4.29
CA ASP A 446 4.19 -1.65 -4.58
C ASP A 446 4.81 -1.26 -5.93
N PHE A 447 4.47 -0.07 -6.42
CA PHE A 447 5.05 0.52 -7.63
C PHE A 447 6.20 1.47 -7.28
N PRO A 448 7.47 1.17 -7.64
CA PRO A 448 8.62 2.01 -7.33
C PRO A 448 8.77 3.18 -8.32
N LEU A 449 7.72 3.99 -8.47
CA LEU A 449 7.67 5.06 -9.48
C LEU A 449 8.81 6.08 -9.32
N GLY A 450 9.04 6.57 -8.09
CA GLY A 450 10.07 7.58 -7.83
C GLY A 450 11.48 7.10 -8.19
N LEU A 451 11.77 5.81 -8.01
CA LEU A 451 13.04 5.20 -8.41
C LEU A 451 13.23 5.24 -9.94
N PHE A 452 12.24 4.80 -10.72
CA PHE A 452 12.38 4.64 -12.16
C PHE A 452 12.07 5.91 -12.97
N LEU A 453 11.30 6.85 -12.43
CA LEU A 453 10.93 8.07 -13.15
C LEU A 453 12.17 8.88 -13.58
N LEU A 454 13.17 8.99 -12.69
CA LEU A 454 14.43 9.70 -12.93
C LEU A 454 15.16 9.23 -14.20
N PRO A 455 15.63 7.97 -14.28
CA PRO A 455 16.34 7.48 -15.45
C PRO A 455 15.45 7.45 -16.70
N CYS A 456 14.17 7.12 -16.58
CA CYS A 456 13.28 6.98 -17.75
C CYS A 456 13.00 8.31 -18.44
N VAL A 457 12.68 9.37 -17.68
CA VAL A 457 12.51 10.72 -18.26
C VAL A 457 13.80 11.22 -18.89
N GLY A 458 14.95 11.00 -18.21
CA GLY A 458 16.25 11.43 -18.74
C GLY A 458 16.64 10.72 -20.04
N TYR A 459 16.46 9.40 -20.14
CA TYR A 459 16.74 8.66 -21.38
C TYR A 459 15.76 8.98 -22.51
N ALA A 460 14.48 9.23 -22.19
CA ALA A 460 13.51 9.73 -23.15
C ALA A 460 13.96 11.05 -23.79
N LEU A 461 14.39 12.01 -22.96
CA LEU A 461 14.91 13.30 -23.42
C LEU A 461 16.22 13.16 -24.19
N LEU A 462 17.11 12.26 -23.76
CA LEU A 462 18.35 11.98 -24.47
C LEU A 462 18.09 11.45 -25.88
N GLY A 463 17.18 10.48 -26.05
CA GLY A 463 16.80 9.96 -27.36
C GLY A 463 16.08 10.99 -28.23
N TRP A 464 15.28 11.87 -27.61
CA TRP A 464 14.57 12.93 -28.32
C TRP A 464 15.49 14.05 -28.85
N LEU A 465 16.44 14.48 -28.02
CA LEU A 465 17.41 15.54 -28.33
C LEU A 465 18.64 15.02 -29.08
N GLY A 466 18.82 13.69 -29.16
CA GLY A 466 19.92 13.04 -29.87
C GLY A 466 19.93 13.33 -31.37
N ASP A 467 21.11 13.20 -31.98
CA ASP A 467 21.25 13.37 -33.42
C ASP A 467 20.67 12.17 -34.16
N ARG A 468 19.63 12.40 -34.97
CA ARG A 468 18.94 11.35 -35.70
C ARG A 468 19.78 10.78 -36.85
N ARG A 469 20.79 11.51 -37.32
CA ARG A 469 21.67 11.06 -38.42
C ARG A 469 22.77 10.12 -37.96
N ALA A 470 23.03 10.05 -36.65
CA ALA A 470 24.05 9.20 -36.04
C ALA A 470 23.45 7.96 -35.34
N SER A 471 22.28 7.48 -35.79
CA SER A 471 21.55 6.39 -35.13
C SER A 471 22.31 5.06 -35.26
N THR A 472 23.04 4.67 -34.21
CA THR A 472 23.70 3.37 -34.11
C THR A 472 22.72 2.27 -33.71
N MET A 473 22.94 1.04 -34.17
CA MET A 473 22.11 -0.11 -33.79
C MET A 473 22.05 -0.30 -32.26
N PRO A 474 20.84 -0.40 -31.66
CA PRO A 474 20.66 -0.84 -30.27
C PRO A 474 21.33 -2.21 -29.99
N LEU A 475 21.75 -2.46 -28.75
CA LEU A 475 22.39 -3.73 -28.38
C LEU A 475 21.37 -4.87 -28.56
N LEU A 476 21.83 -6.11 -28.69
CA LEU A 476 20.90 -7.24 -28.83
C LEU A 476 19.94 -7.31 -27.64
N GLU A 477 20.47 -7.12 -26.43
CA GLU A 477 19.75 -7.16 -25.17
C GLU A 477 18.77 -5.97 -25.04
N GLU A 478 19.16 -4.79 -25.51
CA GLU A 478 18.27 -3.62 -25.55
C GLU A 478 17.08 -3.85 -26.48
N ARG A 479 17.32 -4.46 -27.66
CA ARG A 479 16.27 -4.82 -28.63
C ARG A 479 15.36 -5.92 -28.10
N PHE A 480 15.92 -6.85 -27.33
CA PHE A 480 15.16 -7.90 -26.69
C PHE A 480 14.24 -7.33 -25.61
N LEU A 481 14.76 -6.52 -24.68
CA LEU A 481 14.00 -6.03 -23.53
C LEU A 481 13.00 -4.92 -23.88
N ALA A 482 13.34 -3.98 -24.76
CA ALA A 482 12.51 -2.80 -25.00
C ALA A 482 11.06 -3.10 -25.43
N PRO A 483 10.75 -4.11 -26.27
CA PRO A 483 9.38 -4.51 -26.56
C PRO A 483 8.63 -5.10 -25.36
N TRP A 484 9.32 -5.79 -24.44
CA TRP A 484 8.70 -6.42 -23.27
C TRP A 484 8.21 -5.41 -22.24
N LEU A 485 8.90 -4.29 -22.07
CA LEU A 485 8.52 -3.25 -21.10
C LEU A 485 7.06 -2.78 -21.25
N PRO A 486 6.62 -2.24 -22.41
CA PRO A 486 5.24 -1.81 -22.58
C PRO A 486 4.25 -2.97 -22.56
N LEU A 487 4.64 -4.17 -23.00
CA LEU A 487 3.79 -5.36 -22.94
C LEU A 487 3.48 -5.73 -21.47
N LEU A 488 4.52 -5.89 -20.65
CA LEU A 488 4.38 -6.21 -19.22
C LEU A 488 3.59 -5.12 -18.49
N ALA A 489 3.90 -3.84 -18.74
CA ALA A 489 3.20 -2.75 -18.10
C ALA A 489 1.72 -2.64 -18.54
N ALA A 490 1.41 -2.95 -19.80
CA ALA A 490 0.02 -3.04 -20.26
C ALA A 490 -0.73 -4.22 -19.64
N THR A 491 -0.06 -5.37 -19.44
CA THR A 491 -0.64 -6.49 -18.70
C THR A 491 -0.99 -6.09 -17.26
N VAL A 492 -0.10 -5.40 -16.56
CA VAL A 492 -0.38 -4.87 -15.21
C VAL A 492 -1.57 -3.90 -15.23
N LEU A 493 -1.63 -3.02 -16.22
CA LEU A 493 -2.74 -2.09 -16.38
C LEU A 493 -4.09 -2.81 -16.56
N VAL A 494 -4.11 -3.90 -17.34
CA VAL A 494 -5.29 -4.75 -17.53
C VAL A 494 -5.66 -5.48 -16.23
N GLN A 495 -4.69 -6.03 -15.50
CA GLN A 495 -4.93 -6.65 -14.18
C GLN A 495 -5.53 -5.66 -13.17
N GLU A 496 -5.14 -4.39 -13.24
CA GLU A 496 -5.70 -3.29 -12.46
C GLU A 496 -6.99 -2.67 -13.08
N ALA A 497 -7.55 -3.30 -14.12
CA ALA A 497 -8.74 -2.88 -14.86
C ALA A 497 -8.68 -1.44 -15.42
N GLY A 498 -7.48 -0.86 -15.55
CA GLY A 498 -7.28 0.54 -15.94
C GLY A 498 -7.76 1.56 -14.91
N LEU A 499 -8.10 1.13 -13.69
CA LEU A 499 -8.76 1.96 -12.67
C LEU A 499 -7.78 2.77 -11.81
N THR A 500 -6.50 2.41 -11.79
CA THR A 500 -5.50 3.09 -10.95
C THR A 500 -4.62 4.04 -11.73
N ALA A 501 -4.50 5.28 -11.25
CA ALA A 501 -3.53 6.24 -11.80
C ALA A 501 -2.08 5.72 -11.72
N VAL A 502 -1.76 4.93 -10.68
CA VAL A 502 -0.41 4.36 -10.50
C VAL A 502 -0.04 3.38 -11.62
N ALA A 503 -0.97 2.55 -12.10
CA ALA A 503 -0.71 1.62 -13.20
C ALA A 503 -0.50 2.36 -14.53
N TRP A 504 -1.25 3.44 -14.77
CA TRP A 504 -1.03 4.31 -15.93
C TRP A 504 0.34 5.01 -15.88
N LEU A 505 0.75 5.51 -14.71
CA LEU A 505 2.08 6.08 -14.52
C LEU A 505 3.17 5.02 -14.73
N TRP A 506 2.96 3.78 -14.27
CA TRP A 506 3.89 2.67 -14.50
C TRP A 506 4.05 2.37 -16.00
N LEU A 507 2.96 2.31 -16.76
CA LEU A 507 3.01 2.19 -18.22
C LEU A 507 3.76 3.36 -18.86
N GLY A 508 3.49 4.58 -18.42
CA GLY A 508 4.20 5.78 -18.88
C GLY A 508 5.73 5.68 -18.67
N VAL A 509 6.17 5.29 -17.48
CA VAL A 509 7.60 5.10 -17.15
C VAL A 509 8.25 4.05 -18.07
N ASN A 510 7.56 2.93 -18.32
CA ASN A 510 8.05 1.88 -19.23
C ASN A 510 8.19 2.38 -20.67
N LEU A 511 7.19 3.12 -21.16
CA LEU A 511 7.21 3.71 -22.50
C LEU A 511 8.34 4.74 -22.66
N LEU A 512 8.57 5.57 -21.64
CA LEU A 512 9.63 6.58 -21.67
C LEU A 512 11.02 5.96 -21.90
N LEU A 513 11.29 4.77 -21.34
CA LEU A 513 12.57 4.09 -21.56
C LEU A 513 12.60 3.26 -22.85
N ALA A 514 11.50 2.58 -23.17
CA ALA A 514 11.43 1.65 -24.31
C ALA A 514 11.39 2.37 -25.67
N VAL A 515 10.56 3.42 -25.82
CA VAL A 515 10.31 4.09 -27.10
C VAL A 515 11.59 4.62 -27.75
N PRO A 516 12.52 5.31 -27.05
CA PRO A 516 13.77 5.75 -27.65
C PRO A 516 14.56 4.60 -28.29
N VAL A 517 14.63 3.45 -27.62
CA VAL A 517 15.36 2.27 -28.10
C VAL A 517 14.69 1.68 -29.35
N LEU A 518 13.37 1.56 -29.34
CA LEU A 518 12.61 1.04 -30.48
C LEU A 518 12.72 1.95 -31.71
N VAL A 519 12.68 3.27 -31.50
CA VAL A 519 12.85 4.26 -32.56
C VAL A 519 14.26 4.20 -33.16
N ASP A 520 15.30 4.11 -32.32
CA ASP A 520 16.68 3.96 -32.79
C ASP A 520 16.88 2.65 -33.55
N TRP A 521 16.27 1.55 -33.08
CA TRP A 521 16.28 0.25 -33.77
C TRP A 521 15.67 0.37 -35.17
N TRP A 522 14.46 0.91 -35.26
CA TRP A 522 13.75 1.06 -36.52
C TRP A 522 14.51 1.94 -37.51
N ARG A 523 15.09 3.05 -37.06
CA ARG A 523 15.90 3.94 -37.91
C ARG A 523 17.17 3.27 -38.40
N ALA A 524 17.91 2.60 -37.53
CA ALA A 524 19.13 1.89 -37.91
C ALA A 524 18.86 0.80 -38.97
N ARG A 525 17.76 0.04 -38.84
CA ARG A 525 17.34 -0.93 -39.86
C ARG A 525 17.02 -0.29 -41.21
N ARG A 526 16.32 0.86 -41.20
CA ARG A 526 16.01 1.59 -42.45
C ARG A 526 17.27 2.10 -43.14
N LEU A 527 18.23 2.63 -42.37
CA LEU A 527 19.50 3.10 -42.92
C LEU A 527 20.31 1.94 -43.53
N GLN A 528 20.37 0.79 -42.85
CA GLN A 528 21.01 -0.42 -43.40
C GLN A 528 20.32 -0.88 -44.70
N ALA A 529 18.99 -0.88 -44.73
CA ALA A 529 18.22 -1.26 -45.94
C ALA A 529 18.31 -0.24 -47.09
N GLN A 530 18.76 0.99 -46.83
CA GLN A 530 19.03 2.00 -47.87
C GLN A 530 20.47 1.95 -48.37
N GLN A 531 21.36 1.25 -47.65
CA GLN A 531 22.78 1.11 -47.95
C GLN A 531 23.12 -0.26 -48.57
N ALA A 532 22.27 -1.26 -48.34
CA ALA A 532 22.24 -2.55 -49.04
C ALA A 532 21.39 -2.43 -50.32
#